data_AF-A0A5B1QV59-F1
#
_entry.id   AF-A0A5B1QV59-F1
#
_cell.length_a   1.000
_cell.length_b   1.000
_cell.length_c   1.000
_cell.angle_alpha   90.00
_cell.angle_beta   90.00
_cell.angle_gamma   90.00
#
_symmetry.space_group_name_H-M   'P 1'
#
loop_
_entity.id
_entity.type
_entity.pdbx_description
1 polymer ?
#
loop_
_entity_poly.entity_id
_entity_poly.type
_entity_poly.pdbx_seq_one_letter_code
_entity_poly.pdbx_strand_id
1 'polypeptide(L)'
;MTSTYKPFELCSGCWQYNYEYVGPLLADDYNDFSICANFDFGAEQFFSGLQIIIVCKKDEEDLKDLVVSEYSDTTDDEASIASDGDSDTSSTSSDDSSNGQDHATSGSQDSRDSDLPLCTVVYEIVDNSDCNWSAITIRSRPAQTMDDGTYRILYEHIEPTSSATSLFLFLNANKSFRGVLKRTASGMACNLRVRTGIAARGVRILPPPPRQPRFANPPPEILRLIFAASTDDRMYVPWRTTLIAFGLVCRAWALAISMIYEDFSRGHSGTPRPDPLLLAKALRLNPTYGRAIRQFTPSHFPHRQEESYQQREESIVTILEMATRVKDLTVTDTLNGLQDKLVRALCACTEVQRFHLDSMLPRERPSRYRLTLPDIVQCVAHWPRLRSLAAYGFGSSNFDSAQSVEGERTPNPAPPSCEMQKLHLQAGDARDSDLLRLASSSFSSLTALALVNVTGLTNAGVRTLLAAIAPNIVSLTFVKCSFSRKDPGEERAIDATINQMRNIQELRVDGDVFSELVFTRYEKDPSKPRHGVIKLAKVPAGTTTSQFLTVLRHTNWKRIELLRGFDELELRGRAFAIAAEEGIELMD
;
A
#
# COMPACT_ATOMS: atom_id res chain seq x y z
N MET A 1 19.64 10.09 2.50
CA MET A 1 20.22 11.17 1.67
C MET A 1 21.21 11.93 2.53
N THR A 2 22.51 11.79 2.28
CA THR A 2 23.57 12.55 2.95
C THR A 2 24.10 13.58 1.95
N SER A 3 23.51 14.78 1.95
CA SER A 3 24.02 15.93 1.21
C SER A 3 25.05 16.64 2.07
N THR A 4 26.33 16.32 1.90
CA THR A 4 27.44 17.16 2.37
C THR A 4 27.81 18.16 1.28
N TYR A 5 27.00 19.21 1.13
CA TYR A 5 27.37 20.37 0.30
C TYR A 5 27.31 21.63 1.17
N LYS A 6 28.43 22.34 1.27
CA LYS A 6 28.48 23.67 1.88
C LYS A 6 27.79 24.65 0.93
N PRO A 7 26.83 25.46 1.39
CA PRO A 7 26.24 26.52 0.56
C PRO A 7 27.30 27.56 0.20
N PHE A 8 27.18 28.15 -0.99
CA PHE A 8 28.00 29.30 -1.39
C PHE A 8 27.23 30.59 -1.10
N GLU A 9 27.90 31.56 -0.48
CA GLU A 9 27.34 32.91 -0.32
C GLU A 9 27.55 33.68 -1.64
N LEU A 10 26.46 34.21 -2.17
CA LEU A 10 26.42 35.05 -3.37
C LEU A 10 26.41 36.53 -2.97
N CYS A 11 26.54 37.41 -3.97
CA CYS A 11 26.35 38.85 -3.79
C CYS A 11 25.01 39.16 -3.08
N SER A 12 24.96 40.28 -2.36
CA SER A 12 23.79 40.75 -1.62
C SER A 12 23.33 39.83 -0.47
N GLY A 13 24.14 38.83 -0.09
CA GLY A 13 23.86 37.92 1.02
C GLY A 13 22.94 36.73 0.66
N CYS A 14 22.64 36.53 -0.63
CA CYS A 14 21.88 35.39 -1.16
C CYS A 14 22.71 34.10 -1.07
N TRP A 15 22.06 32.93 -1.03
CA TRP A 15 22.73 31.64 -0.85
C TRP A 15 22.47 30.72 -2.04
N GLN A 16 23.51 30.04 -2.53
CA GLN A 16 23.41 29.02 -3.57
C GLN A 16 23.43 27.61 -2.96
N TYR A 17 22.40 26.83 -3.26
CA TYR A 17 22.30 25.41 -2.93
C TYR A 17 22.38 24.54 -4.18
N ASN A 18 23.37 23.66 -4.22
CA ASN A 18 23.58 22.76 -5.34
C ASN A 18 22.86 21.43 -5.09
N TYR A 19 22.26 20.87 -6.13
CA TYR A 19 21.71 19.53 -6.11
C TYR A 19 22.10 18.75 -7.35
N GLU A 20 22.17 17.44 -7.19
CA GLU A 20 22.56 16.51 -8.23
C GLU A 20 21.43 15.50 -8.42
N TYR A 21 21.11 15.23 -9.67
CA TYR A 21 20.08 14.26 -10.04
C TYR A 21 20.57 13.43 -11.22
N VAL A 22 20.13 12.19 -11.31
CA VAL A 22 20.34 11.32 -12.48
C VAL A 22 18.96 10.84 -12.88
N GLY A 23 18.54 11.17 -14.10
CA GLY A 23 17.20 10.89 -14.60
C GLY A 23 16.90 9.39 -14.76
N PRO A 24 15.62 9.00 -14.84
CA PRO A 24 15.21 7.61 -15.08
C PRO A 24 15.30 7.22 -16.56
N LEU A 25 15.37 8.21 -17.47
CA LEU A 25 15.49 8.00 -18.91
C LEU A 25 16.88 7.47 -19.24
N LEU A 26 16.90 6.28 -19.83
CA LEU A 26 18.09 5.69 -20.43
C LEU A 26 18.34 6.45 -21.73
N ALA A 27 19.31 7.36 -21.74
CA ALA A 27 19.78 7.93 -22.99
C ALA A 27 20.68 6.90 -23.69
N ASP A 28 20.43 6.66 -24.98
CA ASP A 28 21.35 5.92 -25.83
C ASP A 28 22.60 6.78 -26.16
N ASP A 29 22.45 8.11 -26.12
CA ASP A 29 23.53 9.09 -26.34
C ASP A 29 24.20 9.53 -25.03
N TYR A 30 25.47 9.15 -24.90
CA TYR A 30 26.25 9.28 -23.66
C TYR A 30 26.93 10.65 -23.47
N ASN A 31 26.47 11.65 -24.23
CA ASN A 31 27.04 12.99 -24.34
C ASN A 31 26.11 14.08 -23.78
N ASP A 32 24.86 13.72 -23.49
CA ASP A 32 23.83 14.66 -23.04
C ASP A 32 23.84 14.84 -21.52
N PHE A 33 23.58 16.07 -21.11
CA PHE A 33 23.41 16.46 -19.71
C PHE A 33 22.47 17.65 -19.61
N SER A 34 21.86 17.83 -18.44
CA SER A 34 20.97 18.97 -18.20
C SER A 34 21.47 19.80 -17.03
N ILE A 35 21.44 21.12 -17.20
CA ILE A 35 21.78 22.07 -16.15
C ILE A 35 20.58 22.96 -15.85
N CYS A 36 20.37 23.30 -14.59
CA CYS A 36 19.30 24.23 -14.22
C CYS A 36 19.68 25.18 -13.07
N ALA A 37 19.14 26.39 -13.13
CA ALA A 37 19.25 27.38 -12.07
C ALA A 37 17.85 27.95 -11.77
N ASN A 38 17.48 28.00 -10.50
CA ASN A 38 16.17 28.48 -10.07
C ASN A 38 16.27 29.49 -8.93
N PHE A 39 15.59 30.63 -9.08
CA PHE A 39 15.33 31.53 -7.96
C PHE A 39 14.21 30.95 -7.08
N ASP A 40 14.48 30.82 -5.78
CA ASP A 40 13.43 30.57 -4.80
C ASP A 40 12.73 31.89 -4.44
N PHE A 41 11.45 31.81 -4.07
CA PHE A 41 10.57 32.97 -3.87
C PHE A 41 11.24 34.13 -3.13
N GLY A 42 11.37 35.27 -3.82
CA GLY A 42 11.97 36.49 -3.32
C GLY A 42 13.47 36.61 -3.54
N ALA A 43 14.14 35.65 -4.19
CA ALA A 43 15.54 35.78 -4.59
C ALA A 43 15.69 36.61 -5.88
N GLU A 44 14.69 36.56 -6.76
CA GLU A 44 14.66 37.25 -8.05
C GLU A 44 14.76 38.78 -7.92
N GLN A 45 14.35 39.35 -6.79
CA GLN A 45 14.44 40.80 -6.54
C GLN A 45 15.88 41.32 -6.34
N PHE A 46 16.85 40.43 -6.13
CA PHE A 46 18.25 40.79 -5.89
C PHE A 46 19.12 40.75 -7.16
N PHE A 47 18.56 40.29 -8.29
CA PHE A 47 19.31 40.06 -9.51
C PHE A 47 18.54 40.50 -10.76
N SER A 48 19.26 40.94 -11.78
CA SER A 48 18.69 41.33 -13.08
C SER A 48 18.48 40.16 -14.05
N GLY A 49 19.01 38.97 -13.72
CA GLY A 49 18.94 37.78 -14.56
C GLY A 49 19.78 36.62 -14.03
N LEU A 50 19.65 35.46 -14.65
CA LEU A 50 20.50 34.29 -14.46
C LEU A 50 21.56 34.24 -15.58
N GLN A 51 22.81 33.99 -15.21
CA GLN A 51 23.89 33.70 -16.14
C GLN A 51 24.45 32.31 -15.80
N ILE A 52 24.31 31.35 -16.70
CA ILE A 52 24.88 30.01 -16.56
C ILE A 52 26.15 29.96 -17.39
N ILE A 53 27.27 29.63 -16.75
CA ILE A 53 28.58 29.47 -17.40
C ILE A 53 29.08 28.04 -17.17
N ILE A 54 29.49 27.39 -18.25
CA ILE A 54 30.13 26.07 -18.19
C ILE A 54 31.59 26.21 -18.54
N VAL A 55 32.46 25.64 -17.71
CA VAL A 55 33.91 25.82 -17.79
C VAL A 55 34.66 24.52 -17.66
N CYS A 56 35.92 24.51 -18.09
CA CYS A 56 36.91 23.50 -17.70
C CYS A 56 38.27 24.18 -17.52
N LYS A 57 39.22 23.49 -16.88
CA LYS A 57 40.55 24.05 -16.68
C LYS A 57 41.38 24.08 -17.98
N LYS A 58 42.22 25.10 -18.13
CA LYS A 58 43.07 25.27 -19.33
C LYS A 58 44.20 24.25 -19.42
N ASP A 59 44.68 23.72 -18.30
CA ASP A 59 45.81 22.80 -18.18
C ASP A 59 45.43 21.31 -18.26
N GLU A 60 44.12 20.99 -18.35
CA GLU A 60 43.65 19.62 -18.54
C GLU A 60 43.72 19.23 -20.03
N GLU A 61 44.83 18.59 -20.43
CA GLU A 61 45.05 18.11 -21.81
C GLU A 61 43.92 17.18 -22.28
N ASP A 62 43.41 16.31 -21.38
CA ASP A 62 42.31 15.39 -21.67
C ASP A 62 40.98 16.11 -21.95
N LEU A 63 40.83 17.39 -21.61
CA LEU A 63 39.66 18.20 -21.90
C LEU A 63 39.90 19.30 -22.93
N LYS A 64 41.08 19.41 -23.55
CA LYS A 64 41.47 20.52 -24.44
C LYS A 64 40.53 20.77 -25.62
N ASP A 65 40.02 19.70 -26.22
CA ASP A 65 39.10 19.78 -27.38
C ASP A 65 37.62 19.67 -26.99
N LEU A 66 37.30 19.74 -25.70
CA LEU A 66 35.91 19.67 -25.22
C LEU A 66 35.12 20.89 -25.73
N VAL A 67 33.94 20.65 -26.30
CA VAL A 67 32.96 21.65 -26.78
C VAL A 67 31.58 21.25 -26.26
N VAL A 68 30.79 22.25 -25.86
CA VAL A 68 29.41 22.09 -25.36
C VAL A 68 28.48 22.95 -26.21
N SER A 69 27.33 22.40 -26.60
CA SER A 69 26.27 23.11 -27.32
C SER A 69 24.89 22.78 -26.75
N GLU A 70 23.91 23.66 -27.00
CA GLU A 70 22.51 23.34 -26.72
C GLU A 70 22.04 22.19 -27.62
N TYR A 71 21.16 21.36 -27.07
CA TYR A 71 20.53 20.29 -27.81
C TYR A 71 19.54 20.90 -28.82
N SER A 72 19.87 20.86 -30.11
CA SER A 72 18.97 21.24 -31.20
C SER A 72 18.32 19.98 -31.77
N ASP A 73 16.99 19.87 -31.64
CA ASP A 73 16.17 18.77 -32.15
C ASP A 73 16.01 18.86 -33.69
N THR A 74 17.13 18.92 -34.41
CA THR A 74 17.16 18.89 -35.88
C THR A 74 17.84 17.61 -36.35
N THR A 75 17.20 16.50 -36.04
CA THR A 75 17.29 15.28 -36.83
C THR A 75 15.88 14.75 -36.99
N ASP A 76 15.43 14.72 -38.25
CA ASP A 76 14.21 14.08 -38.72
C ASP A 76 14.10 12.63 -38.22
N ASP A 77 13.46 12.41 -37.07
CA ASP A 77 12.94 11.10 -36.64
C ASP A 77 11.57 11.26 -35.93
N GLU A 78 10.77 12.23 -36.37
CA GLU A 78 9.31 12.15 -36.27
C GLU A 78 8.78 11.13 -37.31
N ALA A 79 9.00 9.82 -37.09
CA ALA A 79 8.16 8.74 -37.64
C ALA A 79 8.68 7.36 -37.24
N SER A 80 8.49 6.94 -35.98
CA SER A 80 8.28 5.51 -35.67
C SER A 80 7.91 5.31 -34.20
N ILE A 81 6.60 5.33 -33.92
CA ILE A 81 5.82 4.29 -33.23
C ILE A 81 4.36 4.80 -33.23
N ALA A 82 3.76 4.79 -34.41
CA ALA A 82 2.33 4.67 -34.58
C ALA A 82 2.08 4.08 -35.98
N SER A 83 1.30 3.00 -36.01
CA SER A 83 0.71 2.31 -37.17
C SER A 83 1.62 1.56 -38.16
N ASP A 84 1.41 0.24 -38.14
CA ASP A 84 1.45 -0.72 -39.24
C ASP A 84 1.33 -0.15 -40.66
N GLY A 85 2.03 -0.82 -41.59
CA GLY A 85 1.48 -1.11 -42.91
C GLY A 85 2.16 -0.41 -44.08
N ASP A 86 2.88 -1.23 -44.84
CA ASP A 86 2.98 -1.19 -46.29
C ASP A 86 3.70 -0.02 -46.98
N SER A 87 4.91 -0.37 -47.42
CA SER A 87 5.39 -0.29 -48.80
C SER A 87 5.24 1.02 -49.59
N ASP A 88 6.43 1.41 -50.05
CA ASP A 88 6.73 1.79 -51.43
C ASP A 88 6.93 3.28 -51.78
N THR A 89 8.17 3.49 -52.23
CA THR A 89 8.59 4.28 -53.39
C THR A 89 8.80 5.79 -53.22
N SER A 90 10.10 6.12 -53.07
CA SER A 90 10.90 6.96 -53.98
C SER A 90 10.38 8.39 -54.26
N SER A 91 11.15 9.47 -54.11
CA SER A 91 12.43 9.71 -54.81
C SER A 91 12.88 11.17 -54.63
N THR A 92 14.21 11.38 -54.67
CA THR A 92 14.97 12.54 -55.23
C THR A 92 14.62 13.96 -54.75
N SER A 93 15.46 14.60 -53.93
CA SER A 93 16.75 15.28 -54.24
C SER A 93 16.62 16.71 -54.76
N SER A 94 17.16 17.66 -53.98
CA SER A 94 17.89 18.86 -54.41
C SER A 94 18.42 19.50 -53.12
N ASP A 95 19.67 19.26 -52.74
CA ASP A 95 20.83 20.09 -53.08
C ASP A 95 20.49 21.60 -53.03
N ASP A 96 20.98 22.30 -52.01
CA ASP A 96 22.11 23.19 -52.27
C ASP A 96 22.89 23.61 -51.01
N SER A 97 24.19 23.53 -51.18
CA SER A 97 25.29 23.82 -50.28
C SER A 97 25.40 25.28 -49.82
N SER A 98 25.82 25.52 -48.57
CA SER A 98 27.18 26.00 -48.24
C SER A 98 27.27 26.74 -46.88
N ASN A 99 28.20 26.24 -46.06
CA ASN A 99 29.16 26.92 -45.20
C ASN A 99 28.77 28.16 -44.37
N GLY A 100 29.09 28.07 -43.08
CA GLY A 100 30.08 29.00 -42.51
C GLY A 100 29.54 30.10 -41.62
N GLN A 101 29.38 29.76 -40.34
CA GLN A 101 29.84 30.52 -39.17
C GLN A 101 30.07 32.03 -39.37
N ASP A 102 29.20 32.86 -38.78
CA ASP A 102 29.60 34.18 -38.28
C ASP A 102 28.83 34.52 -36.99
N HIS A 103 29.60 34.72 -35.93
CA HIS A 103 29.19 35.42 -34.73
C HIS A 103 28.79 36.86 -35.10
N ALA A 104 27.54 37.21 -34.85
CA ALA A 104 27.13 38.60 -34.77
C ALA A 104 26.24 38.82 -33.55
N THR A 105 26.86 39.45 -32.55
CA THR A 105 26.20 40.28 -31.55
C THR A 105 25.13 41.16 -32.19
N SER A 106 23.87 40.94 -31.84
CA SER A 106 22.79 41.89 -32.06
C SER A 106 21.98 42.02 -30.79
N GLY A 107 22.25 43.08 -30.05
CA GLY A 107 21.44 43.48 -28.91
C GLY A 107 20.03 43.84 -29.36
N SER A 108 19.04 43.36 -28.62
CA SER A 108 17.79 44.08 -28.44
C SER A 108 17.83 44.72 -27.06
N GLN A 109 17.73 46.03 -27.10
CA GLN A 109 17.94 46.95 -26.01
C GLN A 109 16.54 47.43 -25.61
N ASP A 110 15.92 46.73 -24.66
CA ASP A 110 14.75 47.23 -23.94
C ASP A 110 14.77 46.66 -22.50
N SER A 111 14.77 47.57 -21.52
CA SER A 111 14.80 47.39 -20.06
C SER A 111 16.16 47.19 -19.34
N ARG A 112 17.19 47.96 -19.71
CA ARG A 112 18.31 48.24 -18.78
C ARG A 112 17.93 49.38 -17.83
N ASP A 113 17.14 49.09 -16.81
CA ASP A 113 16.96 50.00 -15.67
C ASP A 113 16.74 49.22 -14.36
N SER A 114 17.65 48.29 -14.09
CA SER A 114 17.87 47.78 -12.73
C SER A 114 19.36 47.84 -12.43
N ASP A 115 19.76 48.59 -11.40
CA ASP A 115 21.13 48.61 -10.84
C ASP A 115 21.54 47.24 -10.22
N LEU A 116 20.81 46.16 -10.53
CA LEU A 116 20.95 44.85 -9.92
C LEU A 116 21.97 43.99 -10.71
N PRO A 117 22.85 43.25 -10.02
CA PRO A 117 23.83 42.38 -10.67
C PRO A 117 23.16 41.16 -11.33
N LEU A 118 23.83 40.55 -12.32
CA LEU A 118 23.46 39.22 -12.80
C LEU A 118 23.82 38.16 -11.76
N CYS A 119 22.99 37.12 -11.62
CA CYS A 119 23.32 35.95 -10.81
C CYS A 119 24.10 34.94 -11.65
N THR A 120 25.43 34.93 -11.50
CA THR A 120 26.30 33.99 -12.20
C THR A 120 26.38 32.64 -11.49
N VAL A 121 26.03 31.58 -12.20
CA VAL A 121 26.14 30.18 -11.77
C VAL A 121 27.17 29.48 -12.65
N VAL A 122 28.22 28.95 -12.02
CA VAL A 122 29.32 28.28 -12.74
C VAL A 122 29.27 26.77 -12.54
N TYR A 123 29.32 26.04 -13.64
CA TYR A 123 29.50 24.58 -13.68
C TYR A 123 30.84 24.24 -14.31
N GLU A 124 31.67 23.48 -13.61
CA GLU A 124 32.95 22.98 -14.09
C GLU A 124 32.80 21.53 -14.56
N ILE A 125 33.22 21.26 -15.78
CA ILE A 125 33.46 19.92 -16.29
C ILE A 125 34.89 19.53 -15.88
N VAL A 126 34.99 18.43 -15.13
CA VAL A 126 36.24 17.93 -14.54
C VAL A 126 36.52 16.53 -15.07
N ASP A 127 37.77 16.31 -15.45
CA ASP A 127 38.26 14.97 -15.67
C ASP A 127 38.65 14.28 -14.35
N ASN A 128 37.92 13.23 -13.97
CA ASN A 128 38.29 12.33 -12.86
C ASN A 128 38.91 11.02 -13.38
N SER A 129 39.48 11.02 -14.59
CA SER A 129 40.22 9.88 -15.12
C SER A 129 41.36 9.46 -14.20
N ASP A 130 41.59 8.17 -14.07
CA ASP A 130 42.79 7.59 -13.45
C ASP A 130 43.58 6.76 -14.47
N CYS A 131 44.54 5.95 -14.00
CA CYS A 131 45.33 5.07 -14.89
C CYS A 131 44.52 3.92 -15.51
N ASN A 132 43.33 3.63 -14.98
CA ASN A 132 42.50 2.48 -15.34
C ASN A 132 41.14 2.88 -15.94
N TRP A 133 40.67 4.11 -15.73
CA TRP A 133 39.35 4.59 -16.14
C TRP A 133 39.42 6.03 -16.65
N SER A 134 38.54 6.40 -17.58
CA SER A 134 38.25 7.78 -17.94
C SER A 134 36.86 8.18 -17.48
N ALA A 135 36.72 9.26 -16.71
CA ALA A 135 35.43 9.65 -16.13
C ALA A 135 35.29 11.17 -16.06
N ILE A 136 34.51 11.74 -16.98
CA ILE A 136 34.19 13.18 -16.98
C ILE A 136 32.96 13.41 -16.11
N THR A 137 32.98 14.44 -15.26
CA THR A 137 31.86 14.79 -14.37
C THR A 137 31.62 16.29 -14.33
N ILE A 138 30.42 16.70 -13.91
CA ILE A 138 30.04 18.11 -13.78
C ILE A 138 29.90 18.45 -12.29
N ARG A 139 30.57 19.54 -11.88
CA ARG A 139 30.53 20.09 -10.51
C ARG A 139 30.12 21.55 -10.55
N SER A 140 29.40 22.02 -9.54
CA SER A 140 29.15 23.46 -9.37
C SER A 140 30.37 24.12 -8.72
N ARG A 141 30.69 25.34 -9.14
CA ARG A 141 31.79 26.15 -8.61
C ARG A 141 31.31 27.54 -8.17
N PRO A 142 32.01 28.17 -7.20
CA PRO A 142 31.81 29.57 -6.89
C PRO A 142 32.13 30.46 -8.10
N ALA A 143 31.33 31.49 -8.35
CA ALA A 143 31.60 32.44 -9.45
C ALA A 143 32.99 33.11 -9.37
N GLN A 144 33.50 33.31 -8.14
CA GLN A 144 34.84 33.85 -7.84
C GLN A 144 35.99 33.01 -8.42
N THR A 145 35.73 31.75 -8.79
CA THR A 145 36.76 30.90 -9.42
C THR A 145 37.12 31.33 -10.84
N MET A 146 36.36 32.25 -11.45
CA MET A 146 36.64 32.77 -12.79
C MET A 146 37.70 33.89 -12.82
N ASP A 147 38.04 34.47 -11.66
CA ASP A 147 38.88 35.67 -11.57
C ASP A 147 40.38 35.38 -11.77
N ASP A 148 40.80 34.11 -11.67
CA ASP A 148 42.20 33.69 -11.70
C ASP A 148 42.75 33.36 -13.10
N GLY A 149 41.87 33.35 -14.12
CA GLY A 149 42.23 33.02 -15.50
C GLY A 149 42.61 31.55 -15.73
N THR A 150 42.41 30.66 -14.75
CA THR A 150 42.72 29.21 -14.81
C THR A 150 41.74 28.46 -15.73
N TYR A 151 40.54 29.00 -15.90
CA TYR A 151 39.42 28.34 -16.59
C TYR A 151 39.22 28.86 -18.02
N ARG A 152 38.74 27.98 -18.90
CA ARG A 152 38.20 28.33 -20.22
C ARG A 152 36.68 28.12 -20.23
N ILE A 153 35.97 29.08 -20.82
CA ILE A 153 34.51 29.02 -20.96
C ILE A 153 34.17 28.13 -22.16
N LEU A 154 33.33 27.13 -21.93
CA LEU A 154 32.84 26.19 -22.92
C LEU A 154 31.49 26.60 -23.49
N TYR A 155 30.65 27.20 -22.63
CA TYR A 155 29.31 27.62 -22.98
C TYR A 155 28.83 28.68 -21.98
N GLU A 156 28.05 29.66 -22.46
CA GLU A 156 27.50 30.75 -21.67
C GLU A 156 26.08 31.07 -22.14
N HIS A 157 25.16 31.19 -21.19
CA HIS A 157 23.76 31.56 -21.45
C HIS A 157 23.29 32.59 -20.42
N ILE A 158 22.55 33.60 -20.87
CA ILE A 158 22.03 34.68 -20.03
C ILE A 158 20.52 34.78 -20.24
N GLU A 159 19.76 34.62 -19.16
CA GLU A 159 18.30 34.74 -19.13
C GLU A 159 17.86 35.86 -18.18
N PRO A 160 17.20 36.93 -18.66
CA PRO A 160 16.71 38.02 -17.80
C PRO A 160 15.62 37.56 -16.82
N THR A 161 15.56 38.16 -15.62
CA THR A 161 14.50 37.86 -14.63
C THR A 161 13.10 38.28 -15.10
N SER A 162 13.00 39.19 -16.07
CA SER A 162 11.74 39.56 -16.72
C SER A 162 11.11 38.43 -17.52
N SER A 163 11.90 37.45 -17.94
CA SER A 163 11.49 36.38 -18.85
C SER A 163 11.20 35.07 -18.09
N ALA A 164 12.03 34.72 -17.11
CA ALA A 164 11.81 33.54 -16.28
C ALA A 164 12.52 33.65 -14.92
N THR A 165 11.94 33.03 -13.89
CA THR A 165 12.58 32.84 -12.57
C THR A 165 13.40 31.55 -12.48
N SER A 166 13.37 30.75 -13.54
CA SER A 166 14.05 29.45 -13.65
C SER A 166 14.60 29.27 -15.06
N LEU A 167 15.82 28.78 -15.16
CA LEU A 167 16.47 28.44 -16.42
C LEU A 167 16.81 26.95 -16.42
N PHE A 168 16.38 26.25 -17.46
CA PHE A 168 16.68 24.84 -17.70
C PHE A 168 17.30 24.69 -19.09
N LEU A 169 18.50 24.10 -19.13
CA LEU A 169 19.26 23.90 -20.35
C LEU A 169 19.53 22.41 -20.56
N PHE A 170 19.21 21.91 -21.75
CA PHE A 170 19.60 20.58 -22.24
C PHE A 170 20.78 20.76 -23.18
N LEU A 171 21.88 20.10 -22.85
CA LEU A 171 23.18 20.35 -23.46
C LEU A 171 23.82 19.05 -23.90
N ASN A 172 24.59 19.11 -24.99
CA ASN A 172 25.38 18.02 -25.51
C ASN A 172 26.86 18.41 -25.52
N ALA A 173 27.74 17.47 -25.16
CA ALA A 173 29.19 17.63 -25.29
C ALA A 173 29.77 16.70 -26.34
N ASN A 174 30.82 17.14 -27.03
CA ASN A 174 31.57 16.26 -27.95
C ASN A 174 32.41 15.16 -27.26
N LYS A 175 32.35 15.07 -25.91
CA LYS A 175 32.95 13.99 -25.11
C LYS A 175 31.91 13.36 -24.18
N SER A 176 32.05 12.06 -23.96
CA SER A 176 31.11 11.32 -23.12
C SER A 176 31.37 11.52 -21.63
N PHE A 177 30.28 11.67 -20.86
CA PHE A 177 30.30 11.68 -19.40
C PHE A 177 30.35 10.27 -18.78
N ARG A 178 30.47 9.23 -19.60
CA ARG A 178 30.54 7.84 -19.14
C ARG A 178 31.94 7.49 -18.67
N GLY A 179 32.01 6.77 -17.54
CA GLY A 179 33.21 6.05 -17.11
C GLY A 179 33.60 4.97 -18.13
N VAL A 180 34.75 5.10 -18.81
CA VAL A 180 35.28 4.07 -19.74
C VAL A 180 36.58 3.48 -19.20
N LEU A 181 36.70 2.16 -19.15
CA LEU A 181 37.95 1.50 -18.73
C LEU A 181 39.03 1.73 -19.80
N LYS A 182 40.17 2.33 -19.42
CA LYS A 182 41.32 2.55 -20.32
C LYS A 182 41.92 1.20 -20.72
N ARG A 183 42.36 1.06 -21.98
CA ARG A 183 42.97 -0.17 -22.49
C ARG A 183 44.25 -0.47 -21.69
N THR A 184 44.28 -1.60 -21.00
CA THR A 184 45.53 -2.12 -20.40
C THR A 184 46.40 -2.77 -21.48
N ALA A 185 47.68 -3.02 -21.18
CA ALA A 185 48.65 -3.62 -22.10
C ALA A 185 48.22 -5.01 -22.67
N SER A 186 47.20 -5.65 -22.11
CA SER A 186 46.60 -6.90 -22.59
C SER A 186 45.47 -6.72 -23.63
N GLY A 187 45.16 -5.49 -24.03
CA GLY A 187 44.29 -5.20 -25.19
C GLY A 187 42.78 -5.31 -24.97
N MET A 188 42.30 -5.72 -23.79
CA MET A 188 40.87 -5.82 -23.50
C MET A 188 40.27 -4.45 -23.18
N ALA A 189 39.49 -3.90 -24.11
CA ALA A 189 38.55 -2.81 -23.84
C ALA A 189 37.23 -3.41 -23.33
N CYS A 190 36.78 -3.03 -22.15
CA CYS A 190 35.47 -3.46 -21.63
C CYS A 190 34.43 -2.39 -21.97
N ASN A 191 33.73 -2.54 -23.11
CA ASN A 191 32.60 -1.69 -23.50
C ASN A 191 31.30 -2.09 -22.75
N LEU A 192 31.37 -2.32 -21.44
CA LEU A 192 30.20 -2.73 -20.64
C LEU A 192 29.22 -1.56 -20.51
N ARG A 193 28.13 -1.58 -21.31
CA ARG A 193 27.04 -0.60 -21.32
C ARG A 193 26.39 -0.48 -19.94
N VAL A 194 26.93 0.36 -19.07
CA VAL A 194 26.25 0.74 -17.83
C VAL A 194 25.17 1.73 -18.23
N ARG A 195 23.92 1.27 -18.16
CA ARG A 195 22.72 2.08 -18.35
C ARG A 195 22.61 3.08 -17.19
N THR A 196 23.16 4.28 -17.36
CA THR A 196 22.97 5.42 -16.46
C THR A 196 22.08 6.44 -17.15
N GLY A 197 21.15 7.07 -16.43
CA GLY A 197 20.34 8.13 -17.02
C GLY A 197 21.11 9.43 -17.21
N ILE A 198 20.46 10.42 -17.84
CA ILE A 198 21.03 11.75 -18.11
C ILE A 198 21.47 12.42 -16.80
N ALA A 199 22.70 12.91 -16.77
CA ALA A 199 23.24 13.64 -15.64
C ALA A 199 22.58 15.02 -15.55
N ALA A 200 21.89 15.29 -14.44
CA ALA A 200 21.26 16.57 -14.17
C ALA A 200 21.96 17.28 -13.00
N ARG A 201 22.27 18.56 -13.19
CA ARG A 201 22.89 19.42 -12.17
C ARG A 201 22.08 20.68 -12.00
N GLY A 202 21.73 21.00 -10.76
CA GLY A 202 20.87 22.13 -10.48
C GLY A 202 21.40 23.00 -9.35
N VAL A 203 21.04 24.28 -9.41
CA VAL A 203 21.21 25.20 -8.29
C VAL A 203 19.91 25.89 -7.93
N ARG A 204 19.69 26.07 -6.63
CA ARG A 204 18.64 26.94 -6.07
C ARG A 204 19.29 28.16 -5.46
N ILE A 205 18.80 29.34 -5.82
CA ILE A 205 19.26 30.61 -5.29
C ILE A 205 18.22 31.08 -4.28
N LEU A 206 18.63 31.13 -3.02
CA LEU A 206 17.81 31.54 -1.89
C LEU A 206 18.04 33.02 -1.60
N PRO A 207 16.99 33.77 -1.20
CA PRO A 207 17.17 35.13 -0.71
C PRO A 207 18.03 35.14 0.56
N PRO A 208 18.58 36.29 0.95
CA PRO A 208 19.38 36.40 2.17
C PRO A 208 18.58 35.89 3.37
N PRO A 209 19.18 35.08 4.26
CA PRO A 209 18.47 34.53 5.40
C PRO A 209 17.88 35.70 6.20
N PRO A 210 16.55 35.73 6.43
CA PRO A 210 15.97 36.76 7.25
C PRO A 210 16.64 36.73 8.62
N ARG A 211 16.99 37.90 9.18
CA ARG A 211 17.63 38.04 10.50
C ARG A 211 16.88 37.30 11.62
N GLN A 212 15.61 36.96 11.39
CA GLN A 212 14.86 35.93 12.10
C GLN A 212 14.01 35.12 11.10
N PRO A 213 14.31 33.85 10.82
CA PRO A 213 13.37 33.01 10.09
C PRO A 213 12.13 32.80 10.96
N ARG A 214 11.00 33.40 10.56
CA ARG A 214 9.69 32.94 11.05
C ARG A 214 9.46 31.58 10.40
N PHE A 215 9.82 30.50 11.11
CA PHE A 215 9.44 29.16 10.70
C PHE A 215 7.91 29.09 10.69
N ALA A 216 7.30 29.25 9.51
CA ALA A 216 5.89 28.99 9.32
C ALA A 216 5.71 27.47 9.39
N ASN A 217 5.06 26.98 10.44
CA ASN A 217 4.73 25.57 10.52
C ASN A 217 3.85 25.21 9.31
N PRO A 218 4.13 24.11 8.60
CA PRO A 218 3.22 23.57 7.61
C PRO A 218 1.83 23.33 8.23
N PRO A 219 0.76 23.32 7.42
CA PRO A 219 -0.57 22.93 7.89
C PRO A 219 -0.52 21.58 8.63
N PRO A 220 -1.35 21.38 9.68
CA PRO A 220 -1.36 20.14 10.46
C PRO A 220 -1.50 18.88 9.61
N GLU A 221 -2.20 18.94 8.49
CA GLU A 221 -2.38 17.86 7.53
C GLU A 221 -1.06 17.45 6.87
N ILE A 222 -0.25 18.44 6.48
CA ILE A 222 1.07 18.23 5.89
C ILE A 222 2.05 17.70 6.94
N LEU A 223 2.03 18.26 8.15
CA LEU A 223 2.82 17.73 9.28
C LEU A 223 2.47 16.26 9.57
N ARG A 224 1.18 15.92 9.57
CA ARG A 224 0.72 14.55 9.77
C ARG A 224 1.23 13.61 8.68
N LEU A 225 1.25 14.03 7.42
CA LEU A 225 1.83 13.25 6.31
C LEU A 225 3.35 13.05 6.49
N ILE A 226 4.08 14.10 6.86
CA ILE A 226 5.53 14.02 7.15
C ILE A 226 5.79 13.03 8.29
N PHE A 227 5.03 13.11 9.37
CA PHE A 227 5.18 12.20 10.51
C PHE A 227 4.77 10.77 10.16
N ALA A 228 3.72 10.59 9.35
CA ALA A 228 3.30 9.27 8.88
C ALA A 228 4.38 8.57 8.05
N ALA A 229 5.14 9.30 7.23
CA ALA A 229 6.26 8.74 6.49
C ALA A 229 7.30 8.06 7.40
N SER A 230 7.49 8.57 8.63
CA SER A 230 8.40 7.94 9.61
C SER A 230 7.88 6.62 10.18
N THR A 231 6.58 6.33 10.03
CA THR A 231 5.95 5.09 10.50
C THR A 231 5.97 3.97 9.45
N ASP A 232 6.10 4.33 8.16
CA ASP A 232 6.16 3.39 7.04
C ASP A 232 7.57 2.89 6.74
N ASP A 233 8.61 3.63 7.15
CA ASP A 233 9.99 3.24 6.92
C ASP A 233 10.38 2.05 7.82
N ARG A 234 10.27 0.85 7.24
CA ARG A 234 10.63 -0.43 7.87
C ARG A 234 12.11 -0.51 8.27
N MET A 235 12.97 0.40 7.80
CA MET A 235 14.38 0.42 8.19
C MET A 235 14.63 1.05 9.58
N TYR A 236 13.74 1.91 10.10
CA TYR A 236 13.95 2.61 11.37
C TYR A 236 13.13 2.00 12.52
N VAL A 237 13.80 1.15 13.29
CA VAL A 237 13.20 0.33 14.36
C VAL A 237 12.70 1.10 15.60
N PRO A 238 12.85 2.43 15.73
CA PRO A 238 11.99 3.13 16.68
C PRO A 238 11.27 4.35 16.09
N TRP A 239 10.37 4.14 15.13
CA TRP A 239 9.45 5.19 14.65
C TRP A 239 8.75 5.94 15.80
N ARG A 240 8.45 5.26 16.92
CA ARG A 240 7.91 5.90 18.13
C ARG A 240 8.87 6.93 18.74
N THR A 241 10.17 6.63 18.79
CA THR A 241 11.19 7.60 19.25
C THR A 241 11.29 8.78 18.30
N THR A 242 11.19 8.55 16.99
CA THR A 242 11.14 9.62 15.98
C THR A 242 9.92 10.53 16.19
N LEU A 243 8.74 9.95 16.41
CA LEU A 243 7.52 10.73 16.71
C LEU A 243 7.61 11.49 18.03
N ILE A 244 8.24 10.92 19.06
CA ILE A 244 8.53 11.63 20.32
C ILE A 244 9.43 12.84 20.03
N ALA A 245 10.51 12.63 19.27
CA ALA A 245 11.43 13.71 18.90
C ALA A 245 10.70 14.83 18.14
N PHE A 246 9.83 14.49 17.19
CA PHE A 246 8.97 15.48 16.51
C PHE A 246 8.04 16.22 17.48
N GLY A 247 7.40 15.50 18.39
CA GLY A 247 6.50 16.07 19.39
C GLY A 247 7.17 17.07 20.34
N LEU A 248 8.49 16.97 20.52
CA LEU A 248 9.29 17.85 21.38
C LEU A 248 9.80 19.12 20.67
N VAL A 249 9.64 19.25 19.35
CA VAL A 249 10.15 20.39 18.58
C VAL A 249 9.41 21.69 18.93
N CYS A 250 8.09 21.69 18.80
CA CYS A 250 7.26 22.85 19.13
C CYS A 250 5.80 22.46 19.36
N ARG A 251 4.99 23.39 19.87
CA ARG A 251 3.56 23.16 20.18
C ARG A 251 2.74 22.69 18.97
N ALA A 252 3.05 23.18 17.76
CA ALA A 252 2.33 22.77 16.55
C ALA A 252 2.61 21.31 16.18
N TRP A 253 3.78 20.78 16.54
CA TRP A 253 4.20 19.41 16.23
C TRP A 253 3.76 18.41 17.30
N ALA A 254 3.14 18.88 18.40
CA ALA A 254 2.63 18.02 19.46
C ALA A 254 1.63 16.94 18.96
N LEU A 255 1.02 17.13 17.79
CA LEU A 255 0.19 16.11 17.14
C LEU A 255 0.97 14.82 16.80
N ALA A 256 2.30 14.88 16.67
CA ALA A 256 3.13 13.68 16.53
C ALA A 256 3.00 12.73 17.73
N ILE A 257 2.76 13.28 18.93
CA ILE A 257 2.60 12.49 20.16
C ILE A 257 1.32 11.66 20.10
N SER A 258 0.21 12.20 19.58
CA SER A 258 -1.03 11.43 19.47
C SER A 258 -0.90 10.27 18.47
N MET A 259 -0.08 10.44 17.43
CA MET A 259 0.21 9.38 16.44
C MET A 259 0.91 8.16 17.05
N ILE A 260 1.64 8.31 18.17
CA ILE A 260 2.24 7.19 18.91
C ILE A 260 1.18 6.19 19.38
N TYR A 261 -0.02 6.69 19.70
CA TYR A 261 -1.13 5.92 20.23
C TYR A 261 -2.10 5.43 19.15
N GLU A 262 -1.89 5.74 17.87
CA GLU A 262 -2.85 5.35 16.82
C GLU A 262 -2.80 3.86 16.46
N ASP A 263 -1.61 3.25 16.50
CA ASP A 263 -1.38 1.89 15.99
C ASP A 263 -0.74 0.94 17.03
N PHE A 264 -1.55 -0.03 17.47
CA PHE A 264 -1.15 -1.19 18.25
C PHE A 264 -1.49 -2.52 17.53
N SER A 265 -1.41 -2.57 16.19
CA SER A 265 -1.77 -3.72 15.35
C SER A 265 -0.66 -4.77 15.17
N ARG A 266 0.62 -4.36 15.19
CA ARG A 266 1.76 -5.25 14.91
C ARG A 266 2.40 -5.79 16.17
N GLY A 267 2.75 -7.08 16.17
CA GLY A 267 3.65 -7.64 17.18
C GLY A 267 4.97 -6.86 17.21
N HIS A 268 5.32 -6.31 18.36
CA HIS A 268 6.49 -5.45 18.49
C HIS A 268 7.79 -6.24 18.32
N SER A 269 8.67 -5.80 17.42
CA SER A 269 10.06 -6.31 17.29
C SER A 269 11.08 -5.52 18.09
N GLY A 270 10.70 -4.39 18.70
CA GLY A 270 11.61 -3.53 19.45
C GLY A 270 11.83 -3.95 20.91
N THR A 271 12.88 -3.39 21.48
CA THR A 271 13.28 -3.55 22.89
C THR A 271 13.29 -2.17 23.57
N PRO A 272 12.72 -2.02 24.79
CA PRO A 272 12.00 -3.01 25.56
C PRO A 272 10.59 -3.32 25.01
N ARG A 273 10.08 -4.51 25.32
CA ARG A 273 8.71 -4.92 24.95
C ARG A 273 7.68 -3.91 25.51
N PRO A 274 6.58 -3.60 24.81
CA PRO A 274 5.57 -2.69 25.34
C PRO A 274 4.88 -3.29 26.57
N ASP A 275 4.55 -2.43 27.53
CA ASP A 275 3.94 -2.80 28.82
C ASP A 275 2.48 -2.34 28.86
N PRO A 276 1.50 -3.27 28.89
CA PRO A 276 0.09 -2.90 28.90
C PRO A 276 -0.31 -2.21 30.21
N LEU A 277 0.34 -2.53 31.33
CA LEU A 277 0.06 -1.90 32.63
C LEU A 277 0.49 -0.44 32.63
N LEU A 278 1.67 -0.12 32.08
CA LEU A 278 2.12 1.27 31.97
C LEU A 278 1.23 2.08 31.03
N LEU A 279 0.83 1.48 29.89
CA LEU A 279 -0.10 2.14 28.98
C LEU A 279 -1.45 2.39 29.64
N ALA A 280 -2.04 1.38 30.30
CA ALA A 280 -3.31 1.53 31.01
C ALA A 280 -3.25 2.64 32.07
N LYS A 281 -2.16 2.73 32.85
CA LYS A 281 -1.93 3.82 33.80
C LYS A 281 -1.85 5.18 33.11
N ALA A 282 -1.10 5.28 32.02
CA ALA A 282 -0.96 6.51 31.25
C ALA A 282 -2.30 6.99 30.66
N LEU A 283 -3.11 6.06 30.13
CA LEU A 283 -4.43 6.36 29.58
C LEU A 283 -5.43 6.77 30.67
N ARG A 284 -5.34 6.20 31.88
CA ARG A 284 -6.16 6.67 33.02
C ARG A 284 -5.83 8.11 33.42
N LEU A 285 -4.56 8.50 33.35
CA LEU A 285 -4.14 9.88 33.62
C LEU A 285 -4.56 10.83 32.48
N ASN A 286 -4.53 10.36 31.23
CA ASN A 286 -4.86 11.16 30.05
C ASN A 286 -5.77 10.39 29.07
N PRO A 287 -7.10 10.35 29.32
CA PRO A 287 -8.03 9.57 28.50
C PRO A 287 -8.14 10.03 27.04
N THR A 288 -7.71 11.26 26.74
CA THR A 288 -7.68 11.82 25.37
C THR A 288 -6.79 11.00 24.44
N TYR A 289 -5.69 10.44 24.94
CA TYR A 289 -4.81 9.56 24.16
C TYR A 289 -5.47 8.22 23.84
N GLY A 290 -6.37 7.73 24.69
CA GLY A 290 -7.15 6.51 24.42
C GLY A 290 -8.02 6.67 23.16
N ARG A 291 -8.60 7.86 22.98
CA ARG A 291 -9.41 8.19 21.78
C ARG A 291 -8.59 8.29 20.49
N ALA A 292 -7.27 8.36 20.58
CA ALA A 292 -6.39 8.33 19.41
C ALA A 292 -6.21 6.90 18.87
N ILE A 293 -6.43 5.86 19.69
CA ILE A 293 -6.27 4.46 19.31
C ILE A 293 -7.18 4.11 18.13
N ARG A 294 -6.58 3.72 17.01
CA ARG A 294 -7.27 3.31 15.77
C ARG A 294 -7.16 1.82 15.50
N GLN A 295 -6.05 1.21 15.88
CA GLN A 295 -5.82 -0.21 15.71
C GLN A 295 -5.34 -0.81 17.03
N PHE A 296 -5.95 -1.91 17.44
CA PHE A 296 -5.62 -2.55 18.71
C PHE A 296 -5.62 -4.07 18.59
N THR A 297 -4.50 -4.70 18.98
CA THR A 297 -4.44 -6.13 19.25
C THR A 297 -3.71 -6.43 20.57
N PRO A 298 -4.25 -7.32 21.42
CA PRO A 298 -3.54 -7.81 22.61
C PRO A 298 -2.18 -8.44 22.32
N SER A 299 -1.97 -8.97 21.10
CA SER A 299 -0.68 -9.55 20.69
C SER A 299 0.45 -8.51 20.56
N HIS A 300 0.11 -7.21 20.52
CA HIS A 300 1.08 -6.13 20.63
C HIS A 300 1.81 -6.14 21.98
N PHE A 301 1.14 -6.63 23.03
CA PHE A 301 1.64 -6.71 24.41
C PHE A 301 1.96 -8.17 24.77
N PRO A 302 3.11 -8.72 24.33
CA PRO A 302 3.46 -10.11 24.60
C PRO A 302 3.60 -10.35 26.11
N HIS A 303 3.12 -11.50 26.57
CA HIS A 303 3.21 -11.89 27.97
C HIS A 303 4.67 -11.96 28.43
N ARG A 304 4.97 -11.36 29.60
CA ARG A 304 6.27 -11.44 30.26
C ARG A 304 6.20 -12.48 31.38
N GLN A 305 7.26 -13.27 31.57
CA GLN A 305 7.31 -14.33 32.58
C GLN A 305 7.08 -13.80 34.01
N GLU A 306 7.46 -12.55 34.27
CA GLU A 306 7.35 -11.89 35.58
C GLU A 306 6.01 -11.19 35.81
N GLU A 307 5.16 -11.04 34.78
CA GLU A 307 3.90 -10.30 34.87
C GLU A 307 2.75 -11.23 35.29
N SER A 308 1.96 -10.81 36.28
CA SER A 308 0.73 -11.52 36.63
C SER A 308 -0.23 -11.49 35.44
N TYR A 309 -0.66 -12.67 34.99
CA TYR A 309 -1.63 -12.81 33.90
C TYR A 309 -2.91 -12.00 34.18
N GLN A 310 -3.36 -11.94 35.43
CA GLN A 310 -4.54 -11.16 35.82
C GLN A 310 -4.32 -9.65 35.61
N GLN A 311 -3.17 -9.12 36.04
CA GLN A 311 -2.86 -7.69 35.88
C GLN A 311 -2.77 -7.31 34.40
N ARG A 312 -2.23 -8.19 33.58
CA ARG A 312 -2.18 -8.01 32.12
C ARG A 312 -3.58 -7.89 31.54
N GLU A 313 -4.46 -8.86 31.82
CA GLU A 313 -5.83 -8.88 31.29
C GLU A 313 -6.65 -7.67 31.76
N GLU A 314 -6.55 -7.29 33.04
CA GLU A 314 -7.17 -6.07 33.56
C GLU A 314 -6.69 -4.81 32.84
N SER A 315 -5.39 -4.76 32.50
CA SER A 315 -4.79 -3.64 31.77
C SER A 315 -5.28 -3.59 30.33
N ILE A 316 -5.39 -4.73 29.64
CA ILE A 316 -5.95 -4.81 28.28
C ILE A 316 -7.40 -4.34 28.25
N VAL A 317 -8.25 -4.81 29.18
CA VAL A 317 -9.64 -4.35 29.30
C VAL A 317 -9.69 -2.84 29.58
N THR A 318 -8.84 -2.33 30.47
CA THR A 318 -8.74 -0.89 30.75
C THR A 318 -8.36 -0.08 29.50
N ILE A 319 -7.42 -0.57 28.68
CA ILE A 319 -7.05 0.12 27.44
C ILE A 319 -8.24 0.15 26.48
N LEU A 320 -8.97 -0.97 26.34
CA LEU A 320 -10.17 -1.05 25.50
C LEU A 320 -11.27 -0.09 25.96
N GLU A 321 -11.50 0.05 27.27
CA GLU A 321 -12.45 1.02 27.82
C GLU A 321 -12.15 2.47 27.37
N MET A 322 -10.88 2.79 27.12
CA MET A 322 -10.44 4.11 26.69
C MET A 322 -10.37 4.24 25.15
N ALA A 323 -10.28 3.12 24.42
CA ALA A 323 -10.09 3.04 22.97
C ALA A 323 -11.39 3.18 22.17
N THR A 324 -12.27 4.13 22.54
CA THR A 324 -13.64 4.23 22.01
C THR A 324 -13.74 4.51 20.51
N ARG A 325 -12.64 4.94 19.86
CA ARG A 325 -12.57 5.24 18.42
C ARG A 325 -11.72 4.27 17.61
N VAL A 326 -11.48 3.07 18.15
CA VAL A 326 -10.79 1.99 17.46
C VAL A 326 -11.59 1.57 16.22
N LYS A 327 -10.88 1.33 15.11
CA LYS A 327 -11.42 0.92 13.81
C LYS A 327 -11.13 -0.54 13.52
N ASP A 328 -9.89 -0.97 13.77
CA ASP A 328 -9.45 -2.36 13.60
C ASP A 328 -9.19 -2.94 14.99
N LEU A 329 -10.04 -3.87 15.42
CA LEU A 329 -10.05 -4.40 16.77
C LEU A 329 -9.87 -5.92 16.76
N THR A 330 -8.80 -6.37 17.39
CA THR A 330 -8.59 -7.79 17.72
C THR A 330 -8.79 -8.01 19.21
N VAL A 331 -9.49 -9.08 19.57
CA VAL A 331 -9.73 -9.50 20.97
C VAL A 331 -9.32 -10.96 21.12
N THR A 332 -8.87 -11.34 22.31
CA THR A 332 -8.52 -12.70 22.70
C THR A 332 -9.32 -13.12 23.93
N ASP A 333 -9.24 -14.40 24.32
CA ASP A 333 -9.80 -14.89 25.58
C ASP A 333 -9.36 -14.05 26.77
N THR A 334 -10.30 -13.73 27.66
CA THR A 334 -10.03 -12.99 28.90
C THR A 334 -10.32 -13.85 30.13
N LEU A 335 -10.22 -13.29 31.33
CA LEU A 335 -10.59 -13.97 32.58
C LEU A 335 -12.11 -13.91 32.82
N ASN A 336 -12.70 -14.98 33.37
CA ASN A 336 -14.13 -15.02 33.71
C ASN A 336 -14.60 -13.81 34.53
N GLY A 337 -13.82 -13.37 35.52
CA GLY A 337 -14.15 -12.20 36.34
C GLY A 337 -14.11 -10.84 35.61
N LEU A 338 -13.68 -10.80 34.35
CA LEU A 338 -13.60 -9.59 33.52
C LEU A 338 -14.62 -9.56 32.38
N GLN A 339 -15.47 -10.59 32.25
CA GLN A 339 -16.47 -10.72 31.19
C GLN A 339 -17.30 -9.45 30.99
N ASP A 340 -17.99 -8.98 32.04
CA ASP A 340 -18.90 -7.82 31.94
C ASP A 340 -18.15 -6.54 31.56
N LYS A 341 -16.92 -6.38 32.07
CA LYS A 341 -16.08 -5.23 31.75
C LYS A 341 -15.63 -5.27 30.30
N LEU A 342 -15.23 -6.45 29.81
CA LEU A 342 -14.86 -6.64 28.41
C LEU A 342 -16.04 -6.31 27.49
N VAL A 343 -17.21 -6.93 27.70
CA VAL A 343 -18.39 -6.69 26.85
C VAL A 343 -18.78 -5.20 26.86
N ARG A 344 -18.79 -4.55 28.03
CA ARG A 344 -19.07 -3.11 28.13
C ARG A 344 -18.05 -2.26 27.36
N ALA A 345 -16.76 -2.59 27.47
CA ALA A 345 -15.70 -1.89 26.74
C ALA A 345 -15.86 -2.04 25.22
N LEU A 346 -16.22 -3.24 24.76
CA LEU A 346 -16.48 -3.54 23.34
C LEU A 346 -17.69 -2.75 22.82
N CYS A 347 -18.79 -2.69 23.56
CA CYS A 347 -19.95 -1.87 23.19
C CYS A 347 -19.61 -0.37 23.10
N ALA A 348 -18.63 0.12 23.86
CA ALA A 348 -18.19 1.51 23.80
C ALA A 348 -17.32 1.84 22.56
N CYS A 349 -16.84 0.83 21.83
CA CYS A 349 -16.00 0.98 20.63
C CYS A 349 -16.84 1.29 19.38
N THR A 350 -17.45 2.47 19.31
CA THR A 350 -18.45 2.82 18.29
C THR A 350 -17.94 2.94 16.83
N GLU A 351 -16.62 3.02 16.64
CA GLU A 351 -15.99 3.27 15.33
C GLU A 351 -15.44 2.00 14.65
N VAL A 352 -15.73 0.82 15.21
CA VAL A 352 -15.21 -0.46 14.72
C VAL A 352 -15.67 -0.73 13.29
N GLN A 353 -14.70 -1.02 12.42
CA GLN A 353 -14.89 -1.37 11.01
C GLN A 353 -14.50 -2.82 10.73
N ARG A 354 -13.46 -3.30 11.41
CA ARG A 354 -13.00 -4.69 11.35
C ARG A 354 -12.86 -5.25 12.75
N PHE A 355 -13.54 -6.35 13.01
CA PHE A 355 -13.46 -7.07 14.27
C PHE A 355 -12.88 -8.46 14.05
N HIS A 356 -11.94 -8.85 14.91
CA HIS A 356 -11.32 -10.16 14.93
C HIS A 356 -11.31 -10.72 16.35
N LEU A 357 -11.86 -11.91 16.56
CA LEU A 357 -11.73 -12.65 17.80
C LEU A 357 -10.79 -13.83 17.58
N ASP A 358 -9.63 -13.83 18.23
CA ASP A 358 -8.62 -14.89 18.16
C ASP A 358 -8.59 -15.73 19.45
N SER A 359 -9.42 -16.78 19.49
CA SER A 359 -9.51 -17.75 20.58
C SER A 359 -8.98 -19.15 20.17
N MET A 360 -7.84 -19.19 19.48
CA MET A 360 -7.27 -20.45 18.97
C MET A 360 -6.36 -21.19 19.97
N LEU A 361 -6.21 -20.70 21.21
CA LEU A 361 -5.36 -21.33 22.24
C LEU A 361 -6.05 -22.55 22.91
N PRO A 362 -5.28 -23.60 23.27
CA PRO A 362 -5.81 -24.86 23.79
C PRO A 362 -6.60 -24.70 25.10
N ARG A 363 -7.62 -25.57 25.25
CA ARG A 363 -8.68 -25.60 26.28
C ARG A 363 -8.20 -25.75 27.75
N GLU A 364 -6.90 -25.76 28.03
CA GLU A 364 -6.35 -26.24 29.31
C GLU A 364 -6.33 -25.22 30.46
N ARG A 365 -7.01 -24.07 30.35
CA ARG A 365 -7.12 -23.11 31.46
C ARG A 365 -8.58 -22.85 31.83
N PRO A 366 -9.11 -23.45 32.91
CA PRO A 366 -10.54 -23.44 33.27
C PRO A 366 -11.08 -22.08 33.79
N SER A 367 -10.28 -21.01 33.76
CA SER A 367 -10.67 -19.66 34.23
C SER A 367 -10.81 -18.62 33.11
N ARG A 368 -10.80 -19.05 31.84
CA ARG A 368 -10.89 -18.15 30.69
C ARG A 368 -12.31 -18.04 30.14
N TYR A 369 -12.74 -16.81 29.95
CA TYR A 369 -13.99 -16.47 29.29
C TYR A 369 -13.76 -16.25 27.81
N ARG A 370 -14.63 -16.86 27.01
CA ARG A 370 -14.68 -16.73 25.55
C ARG A 370 -15.98 -16.03 25.20
N LEU A 371 -15.89 -15.00 24.37
CA LEU A 371 -17.09 -14.34 23.84
C LEU A 371 -17.95 -15.40 23.15
N THR A 372 -19.24 -15.44 23.52
CA THR A 372 -20.25 -16.26 22.85
C THR A 372 -20.85 -15.49 21.68
N LEU A 373 -21.56 -16.18 20.78
CA LEU A 373 -22.23 -15.49 19.66
C LEU A 373 -23.25 -14.44 20.15
N PRO A 374 -24.06 -14.68 21.21
CA PRO A 374 -24.88 -13.64 21.82
C PRO A 374 -24.12 -12.38 22.26
N ASP A 375 -22.94 -12.53 22.87
CA ASP A 375 -22.11 -11.40 23.29
C ASP A 375 -21.62 -10.60 22.07
N ILE A 376 -21.23 -11.30 21.00
CA ILE A 376 -20.84 -10.69 19.74
C ILE A 376 -22.01 -9.91 19.14
N VAL A 377 -23.21 -10.49 19.10
CA VAL A 377 -24.43 -9.83 18.61
C VAL A 377 -24.73 -8.56 19.40
N GLN A 378 -24.59 -8.61 20.73
CA GLN A 378 -24.76 -7.44 21.60
C GLN A 378 -23.74 -6.35 21.26
N CYS A 379 -22.47 -6.68 21.05
CA CYS A 379 -21.44 -5.71 20.71
C CYS A 379 -21.69 -5.07 19.32
N VAL A 380 -22.04 -5.89 18.33
CA VAL A 380 -22.27 -5.46 16.95
C VAL A 380 -23.44 -4.46 16.84
N ALA A 381 -24.42 -4.54 17.74
CA ALA A 381 -25.49 -3.53 17.84
C ALA A 381 -24.96 -2.10 18.03
N HIS A 382 -23.75 -1.93 18.58
CA HIS A 382 -23.11 -0.64 18.82
C HIS A 382 -22.07 -0.25 17.75
N TRP A 383 -21.90 -1.06 16.70
CA TRP A 383 -20.86 -0.87 15.67
C TRP A 383 -21.46 -0.58 14.29
N PRO A 384 -22.07 0.61 14.07
CA PRO A 384 -22.75 0.92 12.82
C PRO A 384 -21.82 0.93 11.59
N ARG A 385 -20.50 1.04 11.81
CA ARG A 385 -19.48 1.10 10.75
C ARG A 385 -18.83 -0.26 10.46
N LEU A 386 -19.27 -1.34 11.10
CA LEU A 386 -18.69 -2.66 10.92
C LEU A 386 -18.85 -3.12 9.46
N ARG A 387 -17.74 -3.50 8.83
CA ARG A 387 -17.68 -4.04 7.47
C ARG A 387 -17.20 -5.49 7.43
N SER A 388 -16.39 -5.91 8.39
CA SER A 388 -15.82 -7.26 8.44
C SER A 388 -15.80 -7.80 9.85
N LEU A 389 -16.35 -9.00 10.04
CA LEU A 389 -16.31 -9.73 11.30
C LEU A 389 -15.70 -11.11 11.09
N ALA A 390 -14.68 -11.43 11.89
CA ALA A 390 -14.11 -12.76 11.93
C ALA A 390 -13.98 -13.25 13.38
N ALA A 391 -14.61 -14.37 13.71
CA ALA A 391 -14.58 -14.93 15.06
C ALA A 391 -14.10 -16.38 15.04
N TYR A 392 -12.97 -16.63 15.69
CA TYR A 392 -12.31 -17.93 15.79
C TYR A 392 -12.37 -18.42 17.23
N GLY A 393 -12.87 -19.63 17.46
CA GLY A 393 -12.86 -20.28 18.77
C GLY A 393 -13.89 -19.75 19.78
N PHE A 394 -14.97 -19.10 19.33
CA PHE A 394 -15.97 -18.48 20.19
C PHE A 394 -16.71 -19.52 21.08
N GLY A 395 -17.13 -19.07 22.28
CA GLY A 395 -17.70 -19.94 23.32
C GLY A 395 -19.07 -20.52 22.97
N SER A 396 -19.44 -21.63 23.61
CA SER A 396 -20.80 -22.17 23.53
C SER A 396 -21.73 -21.46 24.50
N SER A 397 -22.95 -21.20 24.02
CA SER A 397 -24.06 -20.67 24.82
C SER A 397 -24.56 -21.64 25.90
N ASN A 398 -24.13 -22.91 25.87
CA ASN A 398 -24.56 -23.97 26.78
C ASN A 398 -23.67 -24.08 28.04
N PHE A 399 -23.29 -22.96 28.64
CA PHE A 399 -22.74 -23.03 29.99
C PHE A 399 -23.88 -23.24 31.00
N ASP A 400 -23.90 -24.44 31.56
CA ASP A 400 -24.52 -24.80 32.85
C ASP A 400 -24.02 -23.87 33.96
N SER A 401 -24.57 -22.66 34.01
CA SER A 401 -24.65 -21.86 35.21
C SER A 401 -26.09 -21.90 35.68
N ALA A 402 -26.46 -23.07 36.20
CA ALA A 402 -27.41 -23.10 37.30
C ALA A 402 -26.94 -22.05 38.32
N GLN A 403 -27.81 -21.09 38.62
CA GLN A 403 -27.55 -19.88 39.42
C GLN A 403 -26.93 -18.71 38.66
N SER A 404 -27.69 -18.12 37.74
CA SER A 404 -27.84 -16.67 37.79
C SER A 404 -29.32 -16.35 37.80
N VAL A 405 -29.71 -15.63 38.84
CA VAL A 405 -31.03 -15.13 39.17
C VAL A 405 -31.72 -14.62 37.90
N GLU A 406 -33.04 -14.80 37.79
CA GLU A 406 -33.94 -14.04 36.92
C GLU A 406 -33.90 -12.53 37.27
N GLY A 407 -32.72 -11.94 37.30
CA GLY A 407 -32.47 -10.52 37.46
C GLY A 407 -32.31 -9.93 36.08
N GLU A 408 -33.34 -9.20 35.65
CA GLU A 408 -33.28 -8.23 34.55
C GLU A 408 -32.47 -8.68 33.34
N ARG A 409 -33.03 -9.60 32.53
CA ARG A 409 -32.67 -9.63 31.11
C ARG A 409 -32.96 -8.23 30.58
N THR A 410 -31.88 -7.50 30.31
CA THR A 410 -31.90 -6.27 29.53
C THR A 410 -32.82 -6.46 28.32
N PRO A 411 -33.64 -5.45 27.98
CA PRO A 411 -34.56 -5.55 26.84
C PRO A 411 -33.76 -5.99 25.62
N ASN A 412 -34.34 -6.92 24.85
CA ASN A 412 -33.71 -7.51 23.65
C ASN A 412 -32.78 -6.49 22.98
N PRO A 413 -31.46 -6.77 22.90
CA PRO A 413 -30.51 -5.80 22.39
C PRO A 413 -30.99 -5.31 21.02
N ALA A 414 -30.88 -4.00 20.81
CA ALA A 414 -31.30 -3.37 19.55
C ALA A 414 -30.67 -4.14 18.38
N PRO A 415 -31.40 -4.33 17.27
CA PRO A 415 -30.86 -5.06 16.13
C PRO A 415 -29.59 -4.36 15.63
N PRO A 416 -28.57 -5.12 15.19
CA PRO A 416 -27.43 -4.58 14.47
C PRO A 416 -27.87 -3.58 13.40
N SER A 417 -27.18 -2.45 13.28
CA SER A 417 -27.42 -1.43 12.25
C SER A 417 -26.29 -1.34 11.23
N CYS A 418 -25.40 -2.33 11.20
CA CYS A 418 -24.23 -2.34 10.35
C CYS A 418 -24.51 -2.93 8.97
N GLU A 419 -23.74 -2.46 7.98
CA GLU A 419 -23.69 -3.00 6.63
C GLU A 419 -22.43 -3.85 6.44
N MET A 420 -22.43 -5.01 7.10
CA MET A 420 -21.31 -5.95 7.05
C MET A 420 -21.21 -6.58 5.66
N GLN A 421 -19.98 -6.68 5.16
CA GLN A 421 -19.65 -7.27 3.86
C GLN A 421 -19.09 -8.68 4.00
N LYS A 422 -18.37 -8.96 5.10
CA LYS A 422 -17.69 -10.24 5.33
C LYS A 422 -17.99 -10.77 6.73
N LEU A 423 -18.48 -12.01 6.80
CA LEU A 423 -18.72 -12.73 8.05
C LEU A 423 -17.97 -14.07 8.01
N HIS A 424 -17.06 -14.27 8.97
CA HIS A 424 -16.34 -15.52 9.16
C HIS A 424 -16.54 -16.01 10.61
N LEU A 425 -17.17 -17.18 10.77
CA LEU A 425 -17.28 -17.85 12.06
C LEU A 425 -16.56 -19.21 11.99
N GLN A 426 -15.66 -19.46 12.94
CA GLN A 426 -14.88 -20.69 12.99
C GLN A 426 -14.82 -21.28 14.40
N ALA A 427 -14.99 -22.61 14.49
CA ALA A 427 -14.79 -23.42 15.69
C ALA A 427 -15.56 -22.92 16.93
N GLY A 428 -16.88 -22.80 16.81
CA GLY A 428 -17.77 -22.37 17.89
C GLY A 428 -19.20 -22.87 17.71
N ASP A 429 -20.07 -22.49 18.63
CA ASP A 429 -21.47 -22.94 18.68
C ASP A 429 -22.43 -21.77 18.45
N ALA A 430 -23.28 -21.90 17.43
CA ALA A 430 -24.17 -20.85 16.95
C ALA A 430 -25.60 -21.36 16.87
N ARG A 431 -26.56 -20.55 17.34
CA ARG A 431 -27.99 -20.79 17.14
C ARG A 431 -28.48 -20.01 15.93
N ASP A 432 -29.47 -20.57 15.24
CA ASP A 432 -30.05 -19.95 14.04
C ASP A 432 -30.53 -18.51 14.30
N SER A 433 -31.18 -18.27 15.44
CA SER A 433 -31.69 -16.95 15.83
C SER A 433 -30.59 -15.91 15.99
N ASP A 434 -29.45 -16.31 16.56
CA ASP A 434 -28.34 -15.39 16.84
C ASP A 434 -27.60 -15.06 15.54
N LEU A 435 -27.40 -16.06 14.68
CA LEU A 435 -26.78 -15.87 13.37
C LEU A 435 -27.66 -15.00 12.45
N LEU A 436 -28.97 -15.25 12.41
CA LEU A 436 -29.91 -14.42 11.66
C LEU A 436 -29.96 -12.99 12.20
N ARG A 437 -29.96 -12.81 13.52
CA ARG A 437 -29.92 -11.48 14.14
C ARG A 437 -28.63 -10.74 13.79
N LEU A 438 -27.48 -11.41 13.87
CA LEU A 438 -26.17 -10.86 13.52
C LEU A 438 -26.15 -10.32 12.08
N ALA A 439 -26.73 -11.07 11.14
CA ALA A 439 -26.69 -10.73 9.72
C ALA A 439 -27.87 -9.84 9.26
N SER A 440 -28.88 -9.62 10.10
CA SER A 440 -30.18 -9.05 9.71
C SER A 440 -30.12 -7.71 8.96
N SER A 441 -29.30 -6.77 9.40
CA SER A 441 -29.09 -5.47 8.72
C SER A 441 -28.12 -5.53 7.56
N SER A 442 -27.43 -6.66 7.37
CA SER A 442 -26.39 -6.85 6.38
C SER A 442 -26.82 -7.76 5.22
N PHE A 443 -28.07 -8.21 5.15
CA PHE A 443 -28.53 -9.13 4.09
C PHE A 443 -28.31 -8.58 2.67
N SER A 444 -28.45 -7.26 2.49
CA SER A 444 -28.22 -6.60 1.20
C SER A 444 -26.74 -6.32 0.90
N SER A 445 -25.87 -6.31 1.92
CA SER A 445 -24.46 -5.94 1.79
C SER A 445 -23.48 -7.10 1.91
N LEU A 446 -23.92 -8.25 2.43
CA LEU A 446 -23.06 -9.39 2.72
C LEU A 446 -22.63 -10.08 1.41
N THR A 447 -21.32 -10.05 1.15
CA THR A 447 -20.71 -10.62 -0.06
C THR A 447 -19.88 -11.87 0.23
N ALA A 448 -19.43 -12.06 1.47
CA ALA A 448 -18.69 -13.24 1.88
C ALA A 448 -19.21 -13.82 3.21
N LEU A 449 -19.51 -15.12 3.20
CA LEU A 449 -19.91 -15.90 4.37
C LEU A 449 -19.03 -17.15 4.49
N ALA A 450 -18.35 -17.30 5.62
CA ALA A 450 -17.58 -18.49 5.95
C ALA A 450 -18.01 -19.06 7.31
N LEU A 451 -18.48 -20.31 7.30
CA LEU A 451 -18.75 -21.11 8.50
C LEU A 451 -17.81 -22.32 8.48
N VAL A 452 -16.94 -22.42 9.48
CA VAL A 452 -15.92 -23.48 9.54
C VAL A 452 -15.99 -24.18 10.89
N ASN A 453 -16.36 -25.46 10.92
CA ASN A 453 -16.50 -26.22 12.16
C ASN A 453 -17.43 -25.53 13.18
N VAL A 454 -18.53 -24.95 12.68
CA VAL A 454 -19.59 -24.33 13.49
C VAL A 454 -20.68 -25.37 13.77
N THR A 455 -21.08 -25.50 15.03
CA THR A 455 -22.14 -26.41 15.49
C THR A 455 -23.40 -25.64 15.92
N GLY A 456 -24.51 -26.34 16.14
CA GLY A 456 -25.75 -25.76 16.69
C GLY A 456 -26.74 -25.21 15.66
N LEU A 457 -26.34 -25.08 14.39
CA LEU A 457 -27.17 -24.58 13.29
C LEU A 457 -28.03 -25.69 12.67
N THR A 458 -29.26 -25.34 12.26
CA THR A 458 -30.17 -26.25 11.57
C THR A 458 -30.19 -25.99 10.07
N ASN A 459 -30.57 -26.99 9.27
CA ASN A 459 -30.69 -26.85 7.82
C ASN A 459 -31.72 -25.77 7.44
N ALA A 460 -32.84 -25.70 8.17
CA ALA A 460 -33.87 -24.68 7.98
C ALA A 460 -33.37 -23.26 8.29
N GLY A 461 -32.59 -23.08 9.36
CA GLY A 461 -31.99 -21.79 9.71
C GLY A 461 -30.98 -21.32 8.67
N VAL A 462 -30.07 -22.20 8.26
CA VAL A 462 -29.09 -21.90 7.20
C VAL A 462 -29.78 -21.60 5.87
N ARG A 463 -30.83 -22.35 5.50
CA ARG A 463 -31.63 -22.07 4.29
C ARG A 463 -32.25 -20.68 4.33
N THR A 464 -32.80 -20.28 5.48
CA THR A 464 -33.38 -18.94 5.67
C THR A 464 -32.33 -17.84 5.49
N LEU A 465 -31.16 -18.02 6.10
CA LEU A 465 -30.03 -17.10 5.95
C LEU A 465 -29.56 -17.02 4.50
N LEU A 466 -29.32 -18.16 3.85
CA LEU A 466 -28.84 -18.22 2.47
C LEU A 466 -29.82 -17.57 1.50
N ALA A 467 -31.12 -17.81 1.64
CA ALA A 467 -32.14 -17.17 0.81
C ALA A 467 -32.12 -15.64 0.95
N ALA A 468 -31.85 -15.11 2.14
CA ALA A 468 -31.77 -13.67 2.37
C ALA A 468 -30.53 -13.01 1.74
N ILE A 469 -29.40 -13.72 1.68
CA ILE A 469 -28.11 -13.17 1.20
C ILE A 469 -27.76 -13.59 -0.24
N ALA A 470 -28.46 -14.58 -0.80
CA ALA A 470 -28.14 -15.18 -2.09
C ALA A 470 -27.93 -14.17 -3.23
N PRO A 471 -28.73 -13.09 -3.38
CA PRO A 471 -28.53 -12.14 -4.48
C PRO A 471 -27.16 -11.45 -4.47
N ASN A 472 -26.52 -11.31 -3.30
CA ASN A 472 -25.30 -10.52 -3.12
C ASN A 472 -24.06 -11.35 -2.86
N ILE A 473 -24.21 -12.65 -2.58
CA ILE A 473 -23.10 -13.50 -2.17
C ILE A 473 -22.12 -13.75 -3.33
N VAL A 474 -20.84 -13.51 -3.07
CA VAL A 474 -19.72 -13.73 -3.99
C VAL A 474 -18.85 -14.89 -3.52
N SER A 475 -18.69 -15.07 -2.21
CA SER A 475 -17.89 -16.14 -1.61
C SER A 475 -18.67 -16.84 -0.50
N LEU A 476 -18.84 -18.15 -0.61
CA LEU A 476 -19.49 -18.99 0.39
C LEU A 476 -18.58 -20.16 0.79
N THR A 477 -18.38 -20.36 2.09
CA THR A 477 -17.53 -21.45 2.62
C THR A 477 -18.23 -22.16 3.77
N PHE A 478 -18.56 -23.44 3.62
CA PHE A 478 -19.04 -24.33 4.70
C PHE A 478 -18.13 -25.55 4.84
N VAL A 479 -17.21 -25.51 5.80
CA VAL A 479 -16.18 -26.54 5.97
C VAL A 479 -16.35 -27.22 7.32
N LYS A 480 -16.40 -28.55 7.36
CA LYS A 480 -16.64 -29.34 8.59
C LYS A 480 -17.88 -28.90 9.38
N CYS A 481 -18.93 -28.43 8.71
CA CYS A 481 -20.21 -28.10 9.32
C CYS A 481 -21.18 -29.28 9.19
N SER A 482 -22.06 -29.44 10.18
CA SER A 482 -23.19 -30.37 10.13
C SER A 482 -24.45 -29.62 10.51
N PHE A 483 -25.40 -29.52 9.58
CA PHE A 483 -26.68 -28.87 9.82
C PHE A 483 -27.73 -29.93 10.12
N SER A 484 -28.36 -29.85 11.29
CA SER A 484 -29.41 -30.81 11.65
C SER A 484 -30.61 -30.64 10.72
N ARG A 485 -31.09 -31.77 10.19
CA ARG A 485 -32.26 -31.85 9.33
C ARG A 485 -33.44 -32.41 10.12
N LYS A 486 -34.65 -31.92 9.84
CA LYS A 486 -35.88 -32.45 10.46
C LYS A 486 -36.18 -33.85 9.95
N ASP A 487 -35.94 -34.07 8.67
CA ASP A 487 -36.18 -35.33 7.97
C ASP A 487 -34.97 -35.70 7.08
N PRO A 488 -34.62 -36.98 6.90
CA PRO A 488 -33.49 -37.39 6.04
C PRO A 488 -33.64 -36.99 4.57
N GLY A 489 -34.88 -36.82 4.09
CA GLY A 489 -35.21 -36.36 2.75
C GLY A 489 -35.28 -34.84 2.60
N GLU A 490 -35.04 -34.08 3.68
CA GLU A 490 -35.01 -32.61 3.62
C GLU A 490 -33.90 -32.16 2.67
N GLU A 491 -34.28 -31.33 1.70
CA GLU A 491 -33.37 -30.71 0.75
C GLU A 491 -32.32 -29.86 1.48
N ARG A 492 -31.05 -30.04 1.10
CA ARG A 492 -29.93 -29.33 1.72
C ARG A 492 -30.03 -27.83 1.41
N ALA A 493 -29.70 -26.99 2.39
CA ALA A 493 -29.87 -25.54 2.30
C ALA A 493 -29.18 -24.89 1.08
N ILE A 494 -27.98 -25.37 0.74
CA ILE A 494 -27.23 -24.90 -0.45
C ILE A 494 -28.00 -25.26 -1.72
N ASP A 495 -28.41 -26.51 -1.87
CA ASP A 495 -29.11 -27.00 -3.06
C ASP A 495 -30.41 -26.20 -3.31
N ALA A 496 -31.12 -25.86 -2.23
CA ALA A 496 -32.36 -25.08 -2.28
C ALA A 496 -32.17 -23.62 -2.71
N THR A 497 -30.96 -23.06 -2.59
CA THR A 497 -30.71 -21.61 -2.74
C THR A 497 -29.68 -21.24 -3.80
N ILE A 498 -28.89 -22.19 -4.30
CA ILE A 498 -27.78 -21.93 -5.24
C ILE A 498 -28.23 -21.25 -6.54
N ASN A 499 -29.44 -21.54 -7.02
CA ASN A 499 -30.01 -20.92 -8.23
C ASN A 499 -30.27 -19.40 -8.07
N GLN A 500 -30.36 -18.91 -6.83
CA GLN A 500 -30.53 -17.49 -6.53
C GLN A 500 -29.18 -16.77 -6.38
N MET A 501 -28.06 -17.50 -6.29
CA MET A 501 -26.72 -16.95 -6.05
C MET A 501 -26.03 -16.51 -7.34
N ARG A 502 -26.60 -15.53 -8.04
CA ARG A 502 -26.14 -15.13 -9.38
C ARG A 502 -24.70 -14.56 -9.43
N ASN A 503 -24.20 -14.06 -8.30
CA ASN A 503 -22.89 -13.42 -8.20
C ASN A 503 -21.81 -14.33 -7.58
N ILE A 504 -22.12 -15.58 -7.27
CA ILE A 504 -21.18 -16.49 -6.61
C ILE A 504 -19.97 -16.75 -7.51
N GLN A 505 -18.79 -16.48 -6.98
CA GLN A 505 -17.49 -16.73 -7.62
C GLN A 505 -16.72 -17.84 -6.93
N GLU A 506 -16.86 -17.99 -5.61
CA GLU A 506 -16.21 -19.06 -4.86
C GLU A 506 -17.21 -19.78 -3.95
N LEU A 507 -17.37 -21.08 -4.16
CA LEU A 507 -18.13 -21.96 -3.28
C LEU A 507 -17.21 -23.07 -2.76
N ARG A 508 -17.01 -23.13 -1.44
CA ARG A 508 -16.23 -24.18 -0.79
C ARG A 508 -17.07 -24.93 0.21
N VAL A 509 -17.29 -26.22 0.01
CA VAL A 509 -18.18 -27.01 0.86
C VAL A 509 -17.65 -28.41 1.15
N ASP A 510 -17.93 -28.92 2.35
CA ASP A 510 -17.47 -30.22 2.83
C ASP A 510 -18.65 -31.14 3.22
N GLY A 511 -18.60 -32.42 2.80
CA GLY A 511 -19.46 -33.47 3.36
C GLY A 511 -20.95 -33.38 2.98
N ASP A 512 -21.84 -33.61 3.96
CA ASP A 512 -23.30 -33.76 3.78
C ASP A 512 -24.06 -32.42 3.58
N VAL A 513 -23.37 -31.31 3.34
CA VAL A 513 -23.99 -29.97 3.22
C VAL A 513 -24.46 -29.63 1.79
N PHE A 514 -24.07 -30.42 0.79
CA PHE A 514 -24.46 -30.23 -0.63
C PHE A 514 -24.79 -31.58 -1.29
N SER A 515 -25.59 -31.59 -2.36
CA SER A 515 -25.81 -32.76 -3.25
C SER A 515 -25.36 -32.47 -4.69
N GLU A 516 -25.58 -33.43 -5.60
CA GLU A 516 -25.39 -33.22 -7.04
C GLU A 516 -26.23 -32.04 -7.59
N LEU A 517 -27.29 -31.62 -6.88
CA LEU A 517 -28.15 -30.51 -7.27
C LEU A 517 -27.40 -29.17 -7.32
N VAL A 518 -26.28 -29.03 -6.60
CA VAL A 518 -25.44 -27.83 -6.65
C VAL A 518 -24.87 -27.57 -8.04
N PHE A 519 -24.69 -28.62 -8.83
CA PHE A 519 -24.18 -28.51 -10.19
C PHE A 519 -25.31 -28.26 -11.21
N THR A 520 -26.46 -28.93 -11.03
CA THR A 520 -27.58 -28.83 -11.96
C THR A 520 -28.27 -27.49 -11.87
N ARG A 521 -28.40 -26.92 -10.67
CA ARG A 521 -29.16 -25.69 -10.44
C ARG A 521 -28.35 -24.42 -10.61
N TYR A 522 -27.02 -24.53 -10.64
CA TYR A 522 -26.14 -23.43 -11.01
C TYR A 522 -25.91 -23.46 -12.53
N GLU A 523 -27.00 -23.25 -13.27
CA GLU A 523 -27.05 -23.39 -14.72
C GLU A 523 -26.27 -22.29 -15.44
N LYS A 524 -25.63 -22.69 -16.54
CA LYS A 524 -24.92 -21.79 -17.46
C LYS A 524 -25.90 -20.79 -18.07
N ASP A 525 -25.59 -19.51 -17.91
CA ASP A 525 -26.19 -18.46 -18.72
C ASP A 525 -25.53 -18.50 -20.11
N PRO A 526 -26.26 -18.85 -21.19
CA PRO A 526 -25.67 -18.97 -22.52
C PRO A 526 -25.09 -17.66 -23.05
N SER A 527 -25.47 -16.52 -22.47
CA SER A 527 -24.98 -15.19 -22.84
C SER A 527 -23.69 -14.78 -22.13
N LYS A 528 -23.22 -15.55 -21.14
CA LYS A 528 -22.07 -15.18 -20.30
C LYS A 528 -21.02 -16.29 -20.22
N PRO A 529 -19.73 -15.94 -20.12
CA PRO A 529 -18.70 -16.91 -19.83
C PRO A 529 -18.89 -17.49 -18.41
N ARG A 530 -18.53 -18.76 -18.25
CA ARG A 530 -18.43 -19.41 -16.94
C ARG A 530 -17.42 -18.65 -16.07
N HIS A 531 -17.75 -18.40 -14.81
CA HIS A 531 -16.94 -17.54 -13.94
C HIS A 531 -16.78 -18.02 -12.49
N GLY A 532 -17.47 -19.09 -12.08
CA GLY A 532 -17.41 -19.61 -10.71
C GLY A 532 -16.34 -20.69 -10.48
N VAL A 533 -15.87 -20.79 -9.24
CA VAL A 533 -15.03 -21.88 -8.72
C VAL A 533 -15.77 -22.61 -7.61
N ILE A 534 -15.89 -23.93 -7.72
CA ILE A 534 -16.43 -24.79 -6.67
C ILE A 534 -15.35 -25.75 -6.15
N LYS A 535 -15.20 -25.82 -4.83
CA LYS A 535 -14.25 -26.69 -4.13
C LYS A 535 -15.00 -27.60 -3.19
N LEU A 536 -14.94 -28.90 -3.44
CA LEU A 536 -15.66 -29.92 -2.70
C LEU A 536 -14.68 -30.83 -1.97
N ALA A 537 -14.87 -31.02 -0.67
CA ALA A 537 -14.14 -32.02 0.09
C ALA A 537 -15.08 -33.06 0.71
N LYS A 538 -14.59 -34.30 0.88
CA LYS A 538 -15.38 -35.42 1.42
C LYS A 538 -16.71 -35.60 0.69
N VAL A 539 -16.62 -35.67 -0.64
CA VAL A 539 -17.78 -35.78 -1.53
C VAL A 539 -18.63 -37.00 -1.13
N PRO A 540 -19.95 -36.86 -0.89
CA PRO A 540 -20.79 -37.99 -0.54
C PRO A 540 -20.80 -39.06 -1.65
N ALA A 541 -20.80 -40.34 -1.26
CA ALA A 541 -20.93 -41.44 -2.21
C ALA A 541 -22.21 -41.28 -3.07
N GLY A 542 -22.08 -41.48 -4.37
CA GLY A 542 -23.18 -41.28 -5.33
C GLY A 542 -23.35 -39.85 -5.84
N THR A 543 -22.44 -38.92 -5.52
CA THR A 543 -22.45 -37.56 -6.13
C THR A 543 -21.81 -37.54 -7.52
N THR A 544 -20.81 -38.40 -7.77
CA THR A 544 -20.06 -38.51 -9.03
C THR A 544 -20.54 -39.70 -9.86
N THR A 545 -21.79 -39.66 -10.30
CA THR A 545 -22.46 -40.73 -11.08
C THR A 545 -22.41 -40.47 -12.59
N SER A 546 -22.99 -41.36 -13.39
CA SER A 546 -23.22 -41.11 -14.82
C SER A 546 -24.08 -39.84 -15.06
N GLN A 547 -24.94 -39.47 -14.11
CA GLN A 547 -25.74 -38.26 -14.16
C GLN A 547 -24.85 -37.01 -14.08
N PHE A 548 -23.82 -37.01 -13.23
CA PHE A 548 -22.83 -35.93 -13.10
C PHE A 548 -22.20 -35.56 -14.45
N LEU A 549 -21.91 -36.55 -15.32
CA LEU A 549 -21.39 -36.31 -16.68
C LEU A 549 -22.33 -35.45 -17.53
N THR A 550 -23.64 -35.62 -17.37
CA THR A 550 -24.64 -34.80 -18.06
C THR A 550 -24.66 -33.39 -17.48
N VAL A 551 -24.52 -33.27 -16.16
CA VAL A 551 -24.56 -31.97 -15.47
C VAL A 551 -23.36 -31.08 -15.81
N LEU A 552 -22.18 -31.67 -16.03
CA LEU A 552 -20.98 -30.92 -16.43
C LEU A 552 -21.21 -30.07 -17.69
N ARG A 553 -22.07 -30.50 -18.61
CA ARG A 553 -22.39 -29.74 -19.82
C ARG A 553 -23.20 -28.48 -19.54
N HIS A 554 -24.02 -28.49 -18.49
CA HIS A 554 -25.00 -27.43 -18.22
C HIS A 554 -24.60 -26.50 -17.09
N THR A 555 -23.53 -26.81 -16.35
CA THR A 555 -23.13 -26.00 -15.20
C THR A 555 -22.39 -24.72 -15.58
N ASN A 556 -22.53 -23.68 -14.74
CA ASN A 556 -21.85 -22.40 -14.88
C ASN A 556 -20.49 -22.33 -14.15
N TRP A 557 -20.08 -23.41 -13.48
CA TRP A 557 -18.77 -23.51 -12.83
C TRP A 557 -17.65 -23.56 -13.88
N LYS A 558 -16.70 -22.62 -13.80
CA LYS A 558 -15.50 -22.60 -14.64
C LYS A 558 -14.48 -23.62 -14.13
N ARG A 559 -14.34 -23.74 -12.81
CA ARG A 559 -13.41 -24.66 -12.16
C ARG A 559 -14.13 -25.48 -11.09
N ILE A 560 -13.89 -26.78 -11.11
CA ILE A 560 -14.46 -27.74 -10.17
C ILE A 560 -13.29 -28.51 -9.54
N GLU A 561 -13.07 -28.32 -8.24
CA GLU A 561 -12.04 -29.02 -7.47
C GLU A 561 -12.71 -30.07 -6.58
N LEU A 562 -12.43 -31.35 -6.83
CA LEU A 562 -12.99 -32.49 -6.12
C LEU A 562 -11.91 -33.19 -5.29
N LEU A 563 -11.81 -32.89 -3.99
CA LEU A 563 -10.83 -33.56 -3.14
C LEU A 563 -11.27 -35.01 -2.86
N ARG A 564 -10.72 -35.97 -3.63
CA ARG A 564 -11.09 -37.40 -3.64
C ARG A 564 -12.54 -37.62 -4.11
N GLY A 565 -12.86 -37.16 -5.32
CA GLY A 565 -14.24 -37.17 -5.83
C GLY A 565 -14.66 -38.45 -6.56
N PHE A 566 -13.71 -39.18 -7.17
CA PHE A 566 -14.02 -40.33 -8.02
C PHE A 566 -13.58 -41.66 -7.41
N ASP A 567 -14.55 -42.54 -7.18
CA ASP A 567 -14.29 -43.93 -6.80
C ASP A 567 -14.02 -44.83 -8.03
N GLU A 568 -14.54 -44.46 -9.21
CA GLU A 568 -14.40 -45.22 -10.46
C GLU A 568 -13.50 -44.51 -11.49
N LEU A 569 -12.43 -45.18 -11.92
CA LEU A 569 -11.45 -44.65 -12.89
C LEU A 569 -12.06 -44.37 -14.27
N GLU A 570 -13.03 -45.17 -14.72
CA GLU A 570 -13.68 -44.97 -16.02
C GLU A 570 -14.57 -43.72 -16.03
N LEU A 571 -15.36 -43.52 -14.97
CA LEU A 571 -16.16 -42.30 -14.79
C LEU A 571 -15.27 -41.07 -14.70
N ARG A 572 -14.13 -41.18 -14.01
CA ARG A 572 -13.12 -40.11 -13.97
C ARG A 572 -12.65 -39.75 -15.37
N GLY A 573 -12.18 -40.71 -16.16
CA GLY A 573 -11.70 -40.46 -17.53
C GLY A 573 -12.75 -39.76 -18.40
N ARG A 574 -14.01 -40.19 -18.32
CA ARG A 574 -15.12 -39.57 -19.06
C ARG A 574 -15.45 -38.17 -18.56
N ALA A 575 -15.39 -37.92 -17.25
CA ALA A 575 -15.63 -36.60 -16.67
C ALA A 575 -14.57 -35.58 -17.11
N PHE A 576 -13.29 -35.98 -17.13
CA PHE A 576 -12.20 -35.12 -17.62
C PHE A 576 -12.34 -34.83 -19.13
N ALA A 577 -12.74 -35.81 -19.94
CA ALA A 577 -13.00 -35.59 -21.36
C ALA A 577 -14.13 -34.57 -21.60
N ILE A 578 -15.28 -34.74 -20.92
CA ILE A 578 -16.41 -33.81 -21.04
C ILE A 578 -16.04 -32.42 -20.50
N ALA A 579 -15.30 -32.35 -19.38
CA ALA A 579 -14.84 -31.08 -18.84
C ALA A 579 -13.93 -30.34 -19.84
N ALA A 580 -13.02 -31.04 -20.52
CA ALA A 580 -12.17 -30.46 -21.55
C ALA A 580 -12.96 -29.97 -22.77
N GLU A 581 -13.93 -30.77 -23.26
CA GLU A 581 -14.85 -30.38 -24.34
C GLU A 581 -15.62 -29.10 -23.99
N GLU A 582 -16.05 -28.98 -22.73
CA GLU A 582 -16.82 -27.85 -22.24
C GLU A 582 -15.93 -26.67 -21.80
N GLY A 583 -14.61 -26.79 -21.75
CA GLY A 583 -13.73 -25.72 -21.22
C GLY A 583 -13.87 -25.50 -19.71
N ILE A 584 -14.11 -26.57 -18.95
CA ILE A 584 -14.16 -26.59 -17.48
C ILE A 584 -12.82 -27.12 -16.95
N GLU A 585 -12.23 -26.40 -15.99
CA GLU A 585 -11.06 -26.85 -15.26
C GLU A 585 -11.47 -27.81 -14.15
N LEU A 586 -11.51 -29.11 -14.46
CA LEU A 586 -11.76 -30.18 -13.49
C LEU A 586 -10.44 -30.59 -12.82
N MET A 587 -10.39 -30.55 -11.49
CA MET A 587 -9.28 -31.01 -10.67
C MET A 587 -9.78 -32.06 -9.67
N ASP A 588 -9.02 -33.12 -9.46
CA ASP A 588 -9.32 -34.23 -8.53
C ASP A 588 -8.13 -34.55 -7.63
#